data_AF-A0A529MFC5-F1
#
_entry.id   AF-A0A529MFC5-F1
#
_cell.length_a   1.000
_cell.length_b   1.000
_cell.length_c   1.000
_cell.angle_alpha   90.00
_cell.angle_beta   90.00
_cell.angle_gamma   90.00
#
_symmetry.space_group_name_H-M   'P 1'
#
loop_
_entity.id
_entity.type
_entity.pdbx_description
1 polymer ?
#
loop_
_entity_poly.entity_id
_entity_poly.type
_entity_poly.pdbx_seq_one_letter_code
_entity_poly.pdbx_strand_id
1 'polypeptide(L)'
;MLEVAMQTSGNLKASLLEQISSGAIGIPAMVWHEFKELYPDQADKLEPYVSATIRMGKRAYMAKAGSIAEKLNSGFNAGPYDSGLEIQIAAIASVEKRPILTSASQLGRYKKMACGAVDLDSWLKQ
;
A
#
# COMPACT_ATOMS: atom_id res chain seq x y z
N MET A 1 9.54 26.67 -19.45
CA MET A 1 8.86 26.28 -18.19
C MET A 1 8.22 24.88 -18.29
N LEU A 2 7.65 24.49 -19.44
CA LEU A 2 7.10 23.13 -19.66
C LEU A 2 8.17 22.01 -19.62
N GLU A 3 9.35 22.23 -20.23
CA GLU A 3 10.44 21.25 -20.26
C GLU A 3 10.97 20.88 -18.87
N VAL A 4 11.09 21.87 -17.98
CA VAL A 4 11.55 21.65 -16.59
C VAL A 4 10.54 20.81 -15.83
N ALA A 5 9.23 21.09 -15.95
CA ALA A 5 8.19 20.31 -15.30
C ALA A 5 8.11 18.86 -15.81
N MET A 6 8.33 18.65 -17.12
CA MET A 6 8.39 17.30 -17.72
C MET A 6 9.64 16.53 -17.29
N GLN A 7 10.80 17.19 -17.20
CA GLN A 7 12.03 16.58 -16.69
C GLN A 7 11.92 16.22 -15.21
N THR A 8 11.32 17.07 -14.38
CA THR A 8 11.06 16.77 -12.97
C THR A 8 10.09 15.60 -12.80
N SER A 9 9.04 15.52 -13.63
CA SER A 9 8.10 14.39 -13.64
C SER A 9 8.77 13.08 -14.09
N GLY A 10 9.64 13.14 -15.11
CA GLY A 10 10.43 11.99 -15.57
C GLY A 10 11.40 11.48 -14.51
N ASN A 11 12.11 12.38 -13.84
CA ASN A 11 13.07 12.04 -12.78
C ASN A 11 12.38 11.46 -11.55
N LEU A 12 11.23 12.01 -11.16
CA LEU A 12 10.44 11.48 -10.05
C LEU A 12 9.94 10.06 -10.35
N LYS A 13 9.42 9.84 -11.56
CA LYS A 13 8.99 8.51 -12.00
C LYS A 13 10.14 7.49 -11.93
N ALA A 14 11.31 7.84 -12.45
CA ALA A 14 12.48 6.95 -12.42
C ALA A 14 12.90 6.61 -10.99
N SER A 15 12.95 7.61 -10.09
CA SER A 15 13.28 7.40 -8.68
C SER A 15 12.28 6.49 -7.96
N LEU A 16 10.98 6.66 -8.21
CA LEU A 16 9.95 5.79 -7.62
C LEU A 16 10.05 4.35 -8.11
N LEU A 17 10.32 4.15 -9.40
CA LEU A 17 10.53 2.81 -9.96
C LEU A 17 11.77 2.15 -9.35
N GLU A 18 12.86 2.89 -9.15
CA GLU A 18 14.06 2.39 -8.46
C GLU A 18 13.77 2.00 -7.00
N GLN A 19 12.97 2.81 -6.29
CA GLN A 19 12.55 2.49 -4.91
C GLN A 19 11.67 1.24 -4.84
N ILE A 20 10.82 0.99 -5.85
CA ILE A 20 10.07 -0.26 -5.96
C ILE A 20 11.01 -1.43 -6.25
N SER A 21 11.91 -1.28 -7.22
CA SER A 21 12.84 -2.35 -7.63
C SER A 21 13.82 -2.76 -6.54
N SER A 22 14.32 -1.79 -5.77
CA SER A 22 15.20 -2.01 -4.61
C SER A 22 14.46 -2.58 -3.40
N GLY A 23 13.12 -2.59 -3.40
CA GLY A 23 12.29 -3.03 -2.28
C GLY A 23 12.17 -2.00 -1.16
N ALA A 24 12.61 -0.76 -1.36
CA ALA A 24 12.37 0.35 -0.44
C ALA A 24 10.87 0.64 -0.31
N ILE A 25 10.13 0.52 -1.42
CA ILE A 25 8.66 0.47 -1.46
C ILE A 25 8.23 -0.99 -1.61
N GLY A 26 7.64 -1.54 -0.56
CA GLY A 26 7.11 -2.90 -0.56
C GLY A 26 5.68 -2.95 -1.09
N ILE A 27 5.41 -3.90 -2.00
CA ILE A 27 4.07 -4.09 -2.58
C ILE A 27 3.44 -5.39 -2.02
N PRO A 28 2.33 -5.32 -1.27
CA PRO A 28 1.60 -6.51 -0.87
C PRO A 28 1.04 -7.29 -2.07
N ALA A 29 1.13 -8.62 -2.04
CA ALA A 29 0.77 -9.47 -3.18
C ALA A 29 -0.72 -9.35 -3.58
N MET A 30 -1.61 -9.16 -2.61
CA MET A 30 -3.04 -8.93 -2.89
C MET A 30 -3.30 -7.60 -3.58
N VAL A 31 -2.57 -6.55 -3.20
CA VAL A 31 -2.66 -5.23 -3.85
C VAL A 31 -2.17 -5.32 -5.29
N TRP A 32 -1.06 -6.03 -5.51
CA TRP A 32 -0.52 -6.24 -6.85
C TRP A 32 -1.48 -7.03 -7.75
N HIS A 33 -2.12 -8.05 -7.19
CA HIS A 33 -3.11 -8.85 -7.90
C HIS A 33 -4.34 -8.02 -8.30
N GLU A 34 -4.94 -7.30 -7.35
CA GLU A 34 -6.07 -6.41 -7.62
C GLU A 34 -5.71 -5.33 -8.65
N PHE A 35 -4.50 -4.76 -8.57
CA PHE A 35 -4.02 -3.80 -9.56
C PHE A 35 -3.90 -4.40 -10.97
N LYS A 36 -3.39 -5.63 -11.08
CA LYS A 36 -3.31 -6.36 -12.36
C LYS A 36 -4.68 -6.62 -12.97
N GLU A 37 -5.68 -6.93 -12.15
CA GLU A 37 -7.04 -7.18 -12.62
C GLU A 37 -7.74 -5.90 -13.08
N LEU A 38 -7.56 -4.79 -12.35
CA LEU A 38 -8.24 -3.52 -12.65
C LEU A 38 -7.53 -2.70 -13.73
N TYR A 39 -6.20 -2.82 -13.84
CA TYR A 39 -5.35 -1.95 -14.67
C TYR A 39 -4.25 -2.77 -15.39
N PRO A 40 -4.60 -3.74 -16.26
CA PRO A 40 -3.64 -4.67 -16.85
C PRO A 40 -2.54 -3.96 -17.65
N ASP A 41 -2.88 -2.99 -18.51
CA ASP A 41 -1.90 -2.26 -19.32
C ASP A 41 -0.90 -1.45 -18.49
N GLN A 42 -1.35 -0.94 -17.34
CA GLN A 42 -0.49 -0.21 -16.40
C GLN A 42 0.38 -1.19 -15.60
N ALA A 43 -0.16 -2.35 -15.25
CA ALA A 43 0.56 -3.40 -14.56
C ALA A 43 1.69 -3.97 -15.42
N ASP A 44 1.46 -4.22 -16.72
CA ASP A 44 2.49 -4.69 -17.65
C ASP A 44 3.68 -3.74 -17.74
N LYS A 45 3.42 -2.43 -17.67
CA LYS A 45 4.48 -1.39 -17.68
C LYS A 45 5.27 -1.35 -16.36
N LEU A 46 4.64 -1.71 -15.25
CA LEU A 46 5.23 -1.65 -13.91
C LEU A 46 5.91 -2.97 -13.51
N GLU A 47 5.45 -4.10 -14.04
CA GLU A 47 5.90 -5.46 -13.71
C GLU A 47 7.43 -5.66 -13.74
N PRO A 48 8.19 -5.13 -14.72
CA PRO A 48 9.65 -5.27 -14.73
C PRO A 48 10.35 -4.66 -13.50
N TYR A 49 9.68 -3.73 -12.82
CA TYR A 49 10.20 -3.04 -11.65
C TYR A 49 9.77 -3.69 -10.33
N VAL A 50 8.75 -4.56 -10.34
CA VAL A 50 8.23 -5.24 -9.14
C VAL A 50 8.99 -6.55 -8.92
N SER A 51 10.16 -6.46 -8.27
CA SER A 51 11.05 -7.61 -8.05
C SER A 51 10.47 -8.65 -7.09
N ALA A 52 9.72 -8.22 -6.07
CA ALA A 52 9.06 -9.09 -5.11
C ALA A 52 7.78 -8.47 -4.54
N THR A 53 6.86 -9.33 -4.13
CA THR A 53 5.64 -8.94 -3.41
C THR A 53 5.60 -9.54 -2.01
N ILE A 54 4.99 -8.81 -1.08
CA ILE A 54 4.84 -9.25 0.31
C ILE A 54 3.59 -10.13 0.41
N ARG A 55 3.80 -11.43 0.65
CA ARG A 55 2.71 -12.40 0.84
C ARG A 55 2.23 -12.41 2.29
N MET A 56 0.95 -12.73 2.50
CA MET A 56 0.37 -13.00 3.83
C MET A 56 0.83 -14.35 4.42
N GLY A 57 2.15 -14.62 4.40
CA GLY A 57 2.71 -15.91 4.83
C GLY A 57 3.12 -15.97 6.30
N LYS A 58 3.38 -14.82 6.96
CA LYS A 58 3.79 -14.81 8.38
C LYS A 58 2.58 -14.97 9.29
N ARG A 59 2.65 -15.87 10.27
CA ARG A 59 1.63 -16.02 11.33
C ARG A 59 1.33 -14.70 12.04
N ALA A 60 2.36 -13.88 12.25
CA ALA A 60 2.24 -12.56 12.85
C ALA A 60 1.30 -11.63 12.05
N TYR A 61 1.29 -11.70 10.72
CA TYR A 61 0.37 -10.90 9.90
C TYR A 61 -1.08 -11.31 10.13
N MET A 62 -1.36 -12.62 10.14
CA MET A 62 -2.71 -13.14 10.36
C MET A 62 -3.23 -12.78 11.76
N ALA A 63 -2.40 -12.95 12.79
CA ALA A 63 -2.75 -12.57 14.15
C ALA A 63 -3.04 -11.06 14.27
N LYS A 64 -2.21 -10.22 13.63
CA LYS A 64 -2.43 -8.78 13.62
C LYS A 64 -3.70 -8.38 12.85
N ALA A 65 -3.98 -9.02 11.72
CA ALA A 65 -5.21 -8.81 10.96
C ALA A 65 -6.45 -9.15 11.80
N GLY A 66 -6.43 -10.29 12.51
CA GLY A 66 -7.49 -10.68 13.44
C GLY A 66 -7.71 -9.64 14.54
N SER A 67 -6.63 -9.18 15.18
CA SER A 67 -6.71 -8.13 16.21
C SER A 67 -7.26 -6.80 15.68
N ILE A 68 -6.90 -6.39 14.47
CA ILE A 68 -7.45 -5.18 13.83
C ILE A 68 -8.95 -5.38 13.56
N ALA A 69 -9.33 -6.52 12.99
CA ALA A 69 -10.72 -6.83 12.69
C ALA A 69 -11.58 -6.86 13.96
N GLU A 70 -11.11 -7.52 15.02
CA GLU A 70 -11.78 -7.55 16.33
C GLU A 70 -11.97 -6.13 16.89
N LYS A 71 -10.93 -5.30 16.86
CA LYS A 71 -11.01 -3.91 17.32
C LYS A 71 -12.04 -3.11 16.54
N LEU A 72 -12.06 -3.24 15.21
CA LEU A 72 -13.03 -2.55 14.35
C LEU A 72 -14.46 -3.07 14.57
N ASN A 73 -14.61 -4.36 14.87
CA ASN A 73 -15.90 -5.04 15.06
C ASN A 73 -16.45 -4.95 16.49
N SER A 74 -15.73 -4.33 17.43
CA SER A 74 -16.18 -4.21 18.84
C SER A 74 -17.48 -3.39 19.04
N GLY A 75 -18.17 -3.00 17.94
CA GLY A 75 -19.56 -2.53 17.89
C GLY A 75 -20.48 -3.13 16.80
N PHE A 76 -20.02 -4.08 15.96
CA PHE A 76 -20.67 -4.73 14.76
C PHE A 76 -21.26 -3.77 13.67
N ASN A 77 -21.26 -4.01 12.35
CA ASN A 77 -20.86 -5.12 11.47
C ASN A 77 -19.80 -4.63 10.45
N ALA A 78 -18.65 -5.30 10.33
CA ALA A 78 -18.01 -5.36 9.02
C ALA A 78 -18.92 -6.19 8.11
N GLY A 79 -19.46 -5.56 7.06
CA GLY A 79 -20.27 -6.27 6.07
C GLY A 79 -19.42 -7.34 5.37
N PRO A 80 -20.02 -8.43 4.86
CA PRO A 80 -19.30 -9.51 4.16
C PRO A 80 -18.60 -9.08 2.85
N TYR A 81 -18.71 -7.79 2.49
CA TYR A 81 -18.20 -7.20 1.25
C TYR A 81 -17.14 -6.10 1.48
N ASP A 82 -16.79 -5.77 2.72
CA ASP A 82 -15.58 -4.99 2.96
C ASP A 82 -14.41 -5.92 2.65
N SER A 83 -13.86 -5.82 1.44
CA SER A 83 -12.65 -6.53 1.02
C SER A 83 -11.63 -6.35 2.14
N GLY A 84 -11.31 -7.40 2.90
CA GLY A 84 -10.40 -7.31 4.05
C GLY A 84 -8.96 -6.92 3.68
N LEU A 85 -8.73 -6.46 2.45
CA LEU A 85 -7.49 -6.04 1.87
C LEU A 85 -6.87 -4.90 2.69
N GLU A 86 -7.63 -3.88 3.11
CA GLU A 86 -7.08 -2.81 3.95
C GLU A 86 -6.65 -3.30 5.34
N ILE A 87 -7.37 -4.28 5.90
CA ILE A 87 -6.99 -4.91 7.17
C ILE A 87 -5.69 -5.71 7.00
N GLN A 88 -5.55 -6.44 5.88
CA GLN A 88 -4.34 -7.19 5.57
C GLN A 88 -3.14 -6.27 5.32
N ILE A 89 -3.31 -5.18 4.56
CA ILE A 89 -2.27 -4.16 4.37
C ILE A 89 -1.85 -3.56 5.71
N ALA A 90 -2.83 -3.15 6.53
CA ALA A 90 -2.57 -2.58 7.86
C ALA A 90 -1.83 -3.57 8.77
N ALA A 91 -2.15 -4.86 8.67
CA ALA A 91 -1.47 -5.90 9.42
C ALA A 91 0.00 -6.08 8.98
N ILE A 92 0.25 -6.16 7.67
CA ILE A 92 1.61 -6.24 7.11
C ILE A 92 2.42 -5.02 7.57
N ALA A 93 1.91 -3.82 7.31
CA ALA A 93 2.57 -2.56 7.65
C ALA A 93 2.88 -2.44 9.15
N SER A 94 1.95 -2.85 10.01
CA SER A 94 2.14 -2.83 11.47
C SER A 94 3.23 -3.80 11.93
N VAL A 95 3.28 -5.01 11.37
CA VAL A 95 4.28 -6.02 11.74
C VAL A 95 5.67 -5.65 11.21
N GLU A 96 5.75 -5.16 9.97
CA GLU A 96 7.00 -4.70 9.35
C GLU A 96 7.47 -3.34 9.87
N LYS A 97 6.65 -2.65 10.68
CA LYS A 97 6.91 -1.31 11.22
C LYS A 97 7.20 -0.29 10.11
N ARG A 98 6.42 -0.36 9.02
CA ARG A 98 6.52 0.55 7.87
C ARG A 98 5.20 1.33 7.72
N PRO A 99 5.26 2.62 7.36
CA PRO A 99 4.04 3.36 7.06
C PRO A 99 3.46 2.91 5.71
N ILE A 100 2.14 3.02 5.58
CA ILE A 100 1.43 2.83 4.31
C ILE A 100 1.45 4.14 3.54
N LEU A 101 1.87 4.11 2.28
CA LEU A 101 1.67 5.21 1.34
C LEU A 101 0.25 5.12 0.78
N THR A 102 -0.55 6.17 0.97
CA THR A 102 -1.96 6.17 0.56
C THR A 102 -2.44 7.60 0.27
N SER A 103 -3.69 7.77 -0.16
CA SER A 103 -4.28 9.10 -0.35
C SER A 103 -4.71 9.72 0.98
N ALA A 104 -4.73 11.05 1.05
CA ALA A 104 -5.22 11.80 2.21
C ALA A 104 -6.58 11.33 2.74
N SER A 105 -7.50 10.91 1.85
CA SER A 105 -8.84 10.44 2.22
C SER A 105 -8.83 9.12 3.00
N GLN A 106 -7.81 8.29 2.85
CA GLN A 106 -7.69 6.98 3.51
C GLN A 106 -6.93 7.04 4.84
N LEU A 107 -6.27 8.16 5.17
CA LEU A 107 -5.50 8.31 6.41
C LEU A 107 -6.36 8.05 7.66
N GLY A 108 -7.59 8.57 7.67
CA GLY A 108 -8.53 8.36 8.78
C GLY A 108 -8.86 6.88 9.00
N ARG A 109 -8.91 6.09 7.93
CA ARG A 109 -9.22 4.65 7.98
C ARG A 109 -8.06 3.87 8.61
N TYR A 110 -6.83 4.10 8.16
CA TYR A 110 -5.65 3.44 8.75
C TYR A 110 -5.36 3.90 10.18
N LYS A 111 -5.66 5.16 10.52
CA LYS A 111 -5.59 5.66 11.90
C LYS A 111 -6.52 4.87 12.84
N LYS A 112 -7.76 4.57 12.41
CA LYS A 112 -8.70 3.72 13.19
C LYS A 112 -8.13 2.31 13.43
N MET A 113 -7.39 1.77 12.46
CA MET A 113 -6.69 0.48 12.56
C MET A 113 -5.42 0.53 13.42
N ALA A 114 -5.08 1.69 14.00
CA ALA A 114 -3.82 1.92 14.70
C ALA A 114 -2.58 1.58 13.85
N CYS A 115 -2.66 1.88 12.55
CA CYS A 115 -1.59 1.69 11.59
C CYS A 115 -1.05 3.06 11.13
N GLY A 116 0.26 3.16 10.96
CA GLY A 116 0.89 4.35 10.40
C GLY A 116 0.61 4.45 8.89
N ALA A 117 0.11 5.59 8.45
CA ALA A 117 -0.08 5.90 7.04
C ALA A 117 0.39 7.32 6.75
N VAL A 118 0.92 7.53 5.56
CA VAL A 118 1.43 8.80 5.07
C VAL A 118 0.73 9.11 3.74
N ASP A 119 0.32 10.36 3.58
CA ASP A 119 -0.23 10.84 2.34
C ASP A 119 0.85 10.85 1.25
N LEU A 120 0.56 10.26 0.10
CA LEU A 120 1.50 10.09 -0.99
C LEU A 120 2.01 11.45 -1.49
N ASP A 121 1.13 12.44 -1.68
CA ASP A 121 1.53 13.76 -2.18
C ASP A 121 2.46 14.49 -1.19
N SER A 122 2.20 14.33 0.10
CA SER A 122 3.04 14.88 1.17
C SER A 122 4.39 14.17 1.26
N TRP A 123 4.43 12.86 1.03
CA TRP A 123 5.66 12.08 1.00
C TRP A 123 6.54 12.42 -0.22
N LEU A 124 5.94 12.65 -1.39
CA LEU A 124 6.67 13.02 -2.62
C LEU A 124 7.30 14.42 -2.58
N LYS A 125 6.87 15.29 -1.66
CA LYS A 125 7.37 16.67 -1.50
C LYS A 125 8.56 16.79 -0.54
N GLN A 126 8.97 15.69 0.10
CA GLN A 126 10.13 15.63 0.99
C GLN A 126 11.42 15.42 0.20
#